data_AF-A0A2H6D7B0-F1
#
_entry.id   AF-A0A2H6D7B0-F1
#
_cell.length_a   1.000
_cell.length_b   1.000
_cell.length_c   1.000
_cell.angle_alpha   90.00
_cell.angle_beta   90.00
_cell.angle_gamma   90.00
#
_symmetry.space_group_name_H-M   'P 1'
#
loop_
_entity.id
_entity.type
_entity.pdbx_description
1 polymer ?
#
loop_
_entity_poly.entity_id
_entity_poly.type
_entity_poly.pdbx_seq_one_letter_code
_entity_poly.pdbx_strand_id
1 'polypeptide(L)'
;MNELLATVFTGIVTDENDHHYFVQKNGQTFKLNKEEGNHALGEAVEGFGYLNQKKEASFTTEIPKIRKGHYAFAPVTDVRRNLGVFVDIGLPDKDIAVSLDELPTMHELWPKKGDRLMIALVVDKKERIWASLAEDKNFQSLKKIANENMHNKDISGTVYRPKIVGTYLLTDDYYIGFVHPSERYMEPRLGEHVSGRVIGVRPDGVLNISLKPRAYEAIPDDAAMIYAYLKQRPGQEMPYTNKTPPEDIKQLFGISKAQFKRALGHLMKQGLIVQEEGLTKMVQNSN
;
A
#
# COMPACT_ATOMS: atom_id res chain seq x y z
N MET A 1 -8.06 7.70 -34.24
CA MET A 1 -7.70 7.49 -32.83
C MET A 1 -6.65 8.54 -32.51
N ASN A 2 -6.90 9.37 -31.51
CA ASN A 2 -5.96 10.40 -31.11
C ASN A 2 -4.66 9.79 -30.57
N GLU A 3 -3.61 9.80 -31.39
CA GLU A 3 -2.31 9.22 -31.04
C GLU A 3 -1.58 10.00 -29.95
N LEU A 4 -1.99 11.25 -29.68
CA LEU A 4 -1.37 12.15 -28.71
C LEU A 4 -1.84 11.90 -27.27
N LEU A 5 -2.96 11.21 -27.06
CA LEU A 5 -3.47 10.93 -25.72
C LEU A 5 -2.62 9.92 -24.96
N ALA A 6 -2.36 10.24 -23.70
CA ALA A 6 -1.49 9.48 -22.81
C ALA A 6 -0.09 9.23 -23.39
N THR A 7 0.44 10.22 -24.11
CA THR A 7 1.80 10.22 -24.69
C THR A 7 2.52 11.51 -24.37
N VAL A 8 3.85 11.45 -24.39
CA VAL A 8 4.71 12.63 -24.35
C VAL A 8 5.01 13.05 -25.79
N PHE A 9 4.86 14.33 -26.08
CA PHE A 9 5.19 14.89 -27.39
C PHE A 9 5.57 16.37 -27.28
N THR A 10 6.27 16.86 -28.29
CA THR A 10 6.54 18.28 -28.48
C THR A 10 5.47 18.92 -29.37
N GLY A 11 4.79 19.92 -28.84
CA GLY A 11 3.84 20.78 -29.55
C GLY A 11 4.32 22.24 -29.63
N ILE A 12 3.62 23.06 -30.40
CA ILE A 12 3.91 24.50 -30.53
C ILE A 12 2.87 25.30 -29.78
N VAL A 13 3.27 26.27 -28.97
CA VAL A 13 2.34 27.23 -28.34
C VAL A 13 1.84 28.18 -29.42
N THR A 14 0.56 28.14 -29.75
CA THR A 14 -0.02 28.93 -30.86
C THR A 14 -0.86 30.10 -30.40
N ASP A 15 -1.38 30.04 -29.18
CA ASP A 15 -2.28 31.05 -28.63
C ASP A 15 -2.24 31.01 -27.09
N GLU A 16 -2.78 32.03 -26.44
CA GLU A 16 -2.88 32.11 -24.98
C GLU A 16 -4.09 32.93 -24.52
N ASN A 17 -4.55 32.67 -23.29
CA ASN A 17 -5.46 33.55 -22.57
C ASN A 17 -4.91 33.85 -21.16
N ASP A 18 -5.73 34.44 -20.29
CA ASP A 18 -5.30 34.82 -18.93
C ASP A 18 -4.77 33.64 -18.09
N HIS A 19 -5.23 32.42 -18.35
CA HIS A 19 -4.96 31.24 -17.50
C HIS A 19 -4.23 30.09 -18.22
N HIS A 20 -4.28 30.03 -19.55
CA HIS A 20 -3.78 28.89 -20.31
C HIS A 20 -3.01 29.30 -21.56
N TYR A 21 -2.01 28.50 -21.89
CA TYR A 21 -1.44 28.40 -23.23
C TYR A 21 -2.20 27.35 -24.05
N PHE A 22 -2.27 27.53 -25.36
CA PHE A 22 -2.82 26.57 -26.30
C PHE A 22 -1.70 25.93 -27.11
N VAL A 23 -1.44 24.65 -26.86
CA VAL A 23 -0.39 23.86 -27.49
C VAL A 23 -0.97 23.05 -28.63
N GLN A 24 -0.48 23.27 -29.86
CA GLN A 24 -0.97 22.60 -31.06
C GLN A 24 0.00 21.53 -31.59
N LYS A 25 -0.56 20.37 -31.96
CA LYS A 25 0.17 19.30 -32.67
C LYS A 25 -0.81 18.54 -33.57
N ASN A 26 -0.43 18.31 -34.83
CA ASN A 26 -1.20 17.52 -35.80
C ASN A 26 -2.68 17.94 -35.91
N GLY A 27 -2.95 19.25 -35.90
CA GLY A 27 -4.31 19.80 -36.00
C GLY A 27 -5.13 19.73 -34.70
N GLN A 28 -4.54 19.27 -33.59
CA GLN A 28 -5.19 19.21 -32.29
C GLN A 28 -4.62 20.25 -31.33
N THR A 29 -5.47 20.81 -30.48
CA THR A 29 -5.11 21.85 -29.51
C THR A 29 -5.36 21.34 -28.11
N PHE A 30 -4.35 21.51 -27.25
CA PHE A 30 -4.39 21.15 -25.84
C PHE A 30 -4.18 22.39 -24.97
N LYS A 31 -4.84 22.45 -23.82
CA LYS A 31 -4.68 23.51 -22.82
C LYS A 31 -3.52 23.19 -21.88
N LEU A 32 -2.54 24.08 -21.77
CA LEU A 32 -1.47 24.04 -20.77
C LEU A 32 -1.70 25.14 -19.74
N ASN A 33 -1.72 24.80 -18.44
CA ASN A 33 -1.91 25.78 -17.37
C ASN A 33 -0.67 26.70 -17.26
N LYS A 34 -0.89 28.02 -17.21
CA LYS A 34 0.20 29.00 -17.03
C LYS A 34 0.92 28.88 -15.68
N GLU A 35 0.31 28.23 -14.69
CA GLU A 35 0.95 27.95 -13.40
C GLU A 35 2.09 26.93 -13.50
N GLU A 36 2.14 26.11 -14.56
CA GLU A 36 3.20 25.12 -14.78
C GLU A 36 4.50 25.72 -15.35
N GLY A 37 4.45 26.98 -15.81
CA GLY A 37 5.62 27.66 -16.36
C GLY A 37 5.25 28.77 -17.34
N ASN A 38 6.22 29.68 -17.59
CA ASN A 38 6.09 30.71 -18.59
C ASN A 38 6.56 30.20 -19.95
N HIS A 39 5.74 30.40 -20.99
CA HIS A 39 6.05 30.06 -22.37
C HIS A 39 5.73 31.23 -23.31
N ALA A 40 6.42 31.28 -24.45
CA ALA A 40 6.19 32.28 -25.50
C ALA A 40 5.37 31.69 -26.67
N LEU A 41 4.63 32.55 -27.36
CA LEU A 41 4.00 32.16 -28.63
C LEU A 41 5.05 31.74 -29.65
N GLY A 42 4.80 30.64 -30.36
CA GLY A 42 5.73 30.00 -31.29
C GLY A 42 6.76 29.07 -30.63
N GLU A 43 6.82 29.01 -29.31
CA GLU A 43 7.72 28.12 -28.57
C GLU A 43 7.32 26.64 -28.74
N ALA A 44 8.32 25.78 -28.89
CA ALA A 44 8.14 24.34 -28.85
C ALA A 44 8.24 23.84 -27.41
N VAL A 45 7.16 23.22 -26.90
CA VAL A 45 7.08 22.71 -25.53
C VAL A 45 6.86 21.19 -25.54
N GLU A 46 7.67 20.46 -24.76
CA GLU A 46 7.47 19.03 -24.51
C GLU A 46 6.60 18.83 -23.27
N GLY A 47 5.68 17.87 -23.35
CA GLY A 47 4.78 17.56 -22.26
C GLY A 47 3.87 16.39 -22.59
N PHE A 48 2.94 16.12 -21.68
CA PHE A 48 2.05 14.98 -21.71
C PHE A 48 0.62 15.40 -22.06
N GLY A 49 0.08 14.86 -23.16
CA GLY A 49 -1.30 15.13 -23.58
C GLY A 49 -2.30 14.15 -23.00
N TYR A 50 -3.40 14.67 -22.45
CA TYR A 50 -4.47 13.86 -21.87
C TYR A 50 -5.83 14.55 -22.01
N LEU A 51 -6.90 13.83 -21.65
CA LEU A 51 -8.22 14.44 -21.44
C LEU A 51 -8.45 14.61 -19.95
N ASN A 52 -8.78 15.79 -19.46
CA ASN A 52 -9.10 15.98 -18.05
C ASN A 52 -10.47 15.40 -17.64
N GLN A 53 -10.88 15.58 -16.38
CA GLN A 53 -12.18 15.13 -15.89
C GLN A 53 -13.37 15.73 -16.65
N LYS A 54 -13.23 16.93 -17.22
CA LYS A 54 -14.24 17.62 -18.04
C LYS A 54 -14.23 17.20 -19.51
N LYS A 55 -13.39 16.22 -19.88
CA LYS A 55 -13.14 15.76 -21.26
C LYS A 55 -12.53 16.83 -22.17
N GLU A 56 -11.82 17.79 -21.60
CA GLU A 56 -11.07 18.79 -22.34
C GLU A 56 -9.66 18.27 -22.63
N ALA A 57 -9.12 18.57 -23.81
CA ALA A 57 -7.76 18.26 -24.17
C ALA A 57 -6.80 19.13 -23.35
N SER A 58 -6.02 18.50 -22.48
CA SER A 58 -5.08 19.12 -21.55
C SER A 58 -3.66 18.66 -21.83
N PHE A 59 -2.71 19.52 -21.53
CA PHE A 59 -1.28 19.31 -21.69
C PHE A 59 -0.60 19.73 -20.40
N THR A 60 0.34 18.91 -19.92
CA THR A 60 1.13 19.23 -18.72
C THR A 60 2.61 19.04 -19.01
N THR A 61 3.45 19.95 -18.52
CA THR A 61 4.91 19.82 -18.55
C THR A 61 5.42 18.96 -17.39
N GLU A 62 4.59 18.73 -16.38
CA GLU A 62 4.83 17.74 -15.31
C GLU A 62 4.57 16.31 -15.83
N ILE A 63 5.54 15.74 -16.53
CA ILE A 63 5.40 14.43 -17.17
C ILE A 63 5.19 13.31 -16.13
N PRO A 64 4.04 12.60 -16.15
CA PRO A 64 3.80 11.49 -15.24
C PRO A 64 4.80 10.35 -15.41
N LYS A 65 5.21 9.73 -14.30
CA LYS A 65 6.06 8.52 -14.33
C LYS A 65 5.36 7.35 -15.01
N ILE A 66 4.03 7.26 -14.84
CA ILE A 66 3.19 6.20 -15.36
C ILE A 66 2.66 6.62 -16.74
N ARG A 67 3.02 5.85 -17.77
CA ARG A 67 2.69 6.14 -19.17
C ARG A 67 2.37 4.84 -19.90
N LYS A 68 2.00 4.93 -21.18
CA LYS A 68 1.92 3.74 -22.04
C LYS A 68 3.25 2.97 -22.01
N GLY A 69 3.19 1.69 -21.70
CA GLY A 69 4.36 0.81 -21.58
C GLY A 69 5.31 1.09 -20.41
N HIS A 70 5.07 2.12 -19.60
CA HIS A 70 5.91 2.47 -18.45
C HIS A 70 5.13 2.25 -17.16
N TYR A 71 5.49 1.19 -16.45
CA TYR A 71 4.85 0.79 -15.21
C TYR A 71 5.49 1.48 -14.00
N ALA A 72 4.66 2.02 -13.12
CA ALA A 72 5.09 2.45 -11.79
C ALA A 72 3.92 2.37 -10.80
N PHE A 73 4.24 2.48 -9.50
CA PHE A 73 3.23 2.48 -8.45
C PHE A 73 2.50 3.83 -8.37
N ALA A 74 1.16 3.76 -8.30
CA ALA A 74 0.28 4.89 -8.02
C ALA A 74 -0.57 4.61 -6.77
N PRO A 75 -0.76 5.59 -5.87
CA PRO A 75 -1.68 5.45 -4.75
C PRO A 75 -3.14 5.45 -5.21
N VAL A 76 -3.96 4.65 -4.55
CA VAL A 76 -5.40 4.58 -4.73
C VAL A 76 -6.06 5.76 -4.00
N THR A 77 -6.85 6.54 -4.72
CA THR A 77 -7.53 7.74 -4.21
C THR A 77 -8.98 7.50 -3.85
N ASP A 78 -9.67 6.65 -4.62
CA ASP A 78 -11.09 6.34 -4.46
C ASP A 78 -11.43 4.92 -4.94
N VAL A 79 -12.55 4.37 -4.45
CA VAL A 79 -13.05 3.03 -4.80
C VAL A 79 -14.53 3.11 -5.15
N ARG A 80 -14.89 2.73 -6.38
CA ARG A 80 -16.27 2.71 -6.86
C ARG A 80 -16.65 1.31 -7.33
N ARG A 81 -17.46 0.60 -6.55
CA ARG A 81 -17.80 -0.83 -6.78
C ARG A 81 -18.32 -1.14 -8.18
N ASN A 82 -19.01 -0.20 -8.83
CA ASN A 82 -19.59 -0.35 -10.16
C ASN A 82 -18.66 0.07 -11.31
N LEU A 83 -17.43 0.49 -11.03
CA LEU A 83 -16.48 0.98 -12.03
C LEU A 83 -15.06 0.41 -11.83
N GLY A 84 -14.60 0.36 -10.59
CA GLY A 84 -13.27 -0.11 -10.20
C GLY A 84 -12.63 0.80 -9.14
N VAL A 85 -11.32 1.03 -9.25
CA VAL A 85 -10.57 1.91 -8.34
C VAL A 85 -9.91 3.05 -9.09
N PHE A 86 -9.72 4.18 -8.42
CA PHE A 86 -9.07 5.36 -8.98
C PHE A 86 -7.68 5.50 -8.37
N VAL A 87 -6.72 5.85 -9.22
CA VAL A 87 -5.33 6.03 -8.83
C VAL A 87 -4.79 7.37 -9.30
N ASP A 88 -3.94 7.97 -8.46
CA ASP A 88 -3.26 9.22 -8.75
C ASP A 88 -1.93 8.94 -9.44
N ILE A 89 -1.76 9.47 -10.66
CA ILE A 89 -0.51 9.36 -11.43
C ILE A 89 0.28 10.67 -11.48
N GLY A 90 -0.16 11.70 -10.76
CA GLY A 90 0.39 13.05 -10.76
C GLY A 90 -0.25 13.99 -11.79
N LEU A 91 -1.45 13.70 -12.29
CA LEU A 91 -2.17 14.66 -13.13
C LEU A 91 -2.97 15.64 -12.24
N PRO A 92 -2.91 16.95 -12.50
CA PRO A 92 -3.42 17.97 -11.57
C PRO A 92 -4.95 17.92 -11.39
N ASP A 93 -5.67 17.51 -12.43
CA ASP A 93 -7.13 17.56 -12.48
C ASP A 93 -7.75 16.22 -12.88
N LYS A 94 -7.04 15.10 -12.67
CA LYS A 94 -7.53 13.77 -13.07
C LYS A 94 -6.86 12.58 -12.38
N ASP A 95 -7.70 11.79 -11.72
CA ASP A 95 -7.36 10.39 -11.39
C ASP A 95 -7.67 9.45 -12.55
N ILE A 96 -6.93 8.33 -12.63
CA ILE A 96 -7.11 7.31 -13.65
C ILE A 96 -7.85 6.11 -13.05
N ALA A 97 -8.87 5.63 -13.75
CA ALA A 97 -9.61 4.44 -13.34
C ALA A 97 -8.87 3.16 -13.76
N VAL A 98 -8.75 2.21 -12.84
CA VAL A 98 -8.50 0.78 -13.09
C VAL A 98 -9.85 0.08 -13.13
N SER A 99 -10.16 -0.62 -14.21
CA SER A 99 -11.47 -1.29 -14.37
C SER A 99 -11.68 -2.38 -13.32
N LEU A 100 -12.91 -2.53 -12.85
CA LEU A 100 -13.34 -3.67 -12.02
C LEU A 100 -13.05 -5.03 -12.67
N ASP A 101 -12.98 -5.08 -14.01
CA ASP A 101 -12.68 -6.31 -14.77
C ASP A 101 -11.24 -6.80 -14.55
N GLU A 102 -10.32 -5.91 -14.15
CA GLU A 102 -8.94 -6.26 -13.81
C GLU A 102 -8.76 -6.55 -12.31
N LEU A 103 -9.75 -6.21 -11.48
CA LEU A 103 -9.68 -6.40 -10.04
C LEU A 103 -10.05 -7.84 -9.63
N PRO A 104 -9.65 -8.28 -8.42
CA PRO A 104 -10.08 -9.58 -7.91
C PRO A 104 -11.60 -9.71 -7.88
N THR A 105 -12.11 -10.91 -8.22
CA THR A 105 -13.56 -11.20 -8.17
C THR A 105 -14.13 -11.03 -6.75
N MET A 106 -13.32 -11.31 -5.73
CA MET A 106 -13.69 -11.11 -4.33
C MET A 106 -13.47 -9.65 -3.92
N HIS A 107 -14.55 -8.93 -3.62
CA HIS A 107 -14.49 -7.50 -3.27
C HIS A 107 -13.69 -7.19 -2.00
N GLU A 108 -13.54 -8.13 -1.07
CA GLU A 108 -12.70 -7.97 0.11
C GLU A 108 -11.20 -7.87 -0.20
N LEU A 109 -10.79 -8.38 -1.37
CA LEU A 109 -9.43 -8.28 -1.89
C LEU A 109 -9.22 -7.05 -2.77
N TRP A 110 -10.23 -6.18 -2.91
CA TRP A 110 -10.08 -4.93 -3.64
C TRP A 110 -9.15 -3.97 -2.90
N PRO A 111 -8.38 -3.16 -3.64
CA PRO A 111 -7.60 -2.08 -3.05
C PRO A 111 -8.50 -1.11 -2.28
N LYS A 112 -7.95 -0.51 -1.22
CA LYS A 112 -8.54 0.59 -0.45
C LYS A 112 -7.77 1.88 -0.72
N LYS A 113 -8.39 3.01 -0.38
CA LYS A 113 -7.71 4.31 -0.41
C LYS A 113 -6.40 4.25 0.38
N GLY A 114 -5.32 4.73 -0.23
CA GLY A 114 -3.96 4.71 0.32
C GLY A 114 -3.12 3.48 -0.07
N ASP A 115 -3.73 2.39 -0.54
CA ASP A 115 -3.00 1.27 -1.15
C ASP A 115 -2.31 1.72 -2.44
N ARG A 116 -1.35 0.96 -2.96
CA ARG A 116 -0.60 1.33 -4.18
C ARG A 116 -0.66 0.23 -5.23
N LEU A 117 -0.89 0.61 -6.49
CA LEU A 117 -0.98 -0.33 -7.61
C LEU A 117 0.10 -0.03 -8.64
N MET A 118 0.81 -1.06 -9.11
CA MET A 118 1.70 -0.91 -10.25
C MET A 118 0.87 -0.99 -11.52
N ILE A 119 0.85 0.10 -12.28
CA ILE A 119 -0.02 0.26 -13.46
C ILE A 119 0.72 0.89 -14.63
N ALA A 120 0.19 0.71 -15.83
CA ALA A 120 0.52 1.48 -17.02
C ALA A 120 -0.76 2.04 -17.66
N LEU A 121 -0.64 3.06 -18.51
CA LEU A 121 -1.79 3.65 -19.18
C LEU A 121 -2.16 2.91 -20.46
N VAL A 122 -3.47 2.78 -20.68
CA VAL A 122 -4.05 2.31 -21.94
C VAL A 122 -5.14 3.30 -22.38
N VAL A 123 -5.35 3.42 -23.69
CA VAL A 123 -6.40 4.27 -24.25
C VAL A 123 -7.35 3.39 -25.04
N ASP A 124 -8.63 3.47 -24.73
CA ASP A 124 -9.64 2.67 -25.42
C ASP A 124 -10.07 3.32 -26.75
N LYS A 125 -10.92 2.60 -27.51
CA LYS A 125 -11.45 3.07 -28.80
C LYS A 125 -12.33 4.32 -28.69
N LYS A 126 -12.78 4.67 -27.49
CA LYS A 126 -13.57 5.88 -27.18
C LYS A 126 -12.69 7.01 -26.61
N GLU A 127 -11.37 6.89 -26.74
CA GLU A 127 -10.38 7.88 -26.30
C GLU A 127 -10.36 8.11 -24.79
N ARG A 128 -10.82 7.13 -24.01
CA ARG A 128 -10.75 7.17 -22.55
C ARG A 128 -9.43 6.56 -22.10
N ILE A 129 -8.74 7.28 -21.22
CA ILE A 129 -7.52 6.81 -20.56
C ILE A 129 -7.92 5.94 -19.38
N TRP A 130 -7.40 4.72 -19.35
CA TRP A 130 -7.54 3.76 -18.26
C TRP A 130 -6.15 3.37 -17.75
N ALA A 131 -6.11 2.87 -16.53
CA ALA A 131 -4.95 2.21 -15.97
C ALA A 131 -5.14 0.70 -16.08
N SER A 132 -4.10 0.01 -16.53
CA SER A 132 -4.02 -1.44 -16.58
C SER A 132 -2.97 -1.93 -15.59
N LEU A 133 -3.31 -2.95 -14.82
CA LEU A 133 -2.46 -3.54 -13.80
C LEU A 133 -1.24 -4.20 -14.43
N ALA A 134 -0.11 -4.12 -13.73
CA ALA A 134 1.08 -4.90 -14.06
C ALA A 134 0.79 -6.41 -13.98
N GLU A 135 1.29 -7.16 -14.97
CA GLU A 135 1.23 -8.62 -14.99
C GLU A 135 2.46 -9.22 -14.29
N ASP A 136 2.49 -10.56 -14.10
CA ASP A 136 3.63 -11.23 -13.45
C ASP A 136 4.96 -10.86 -14.09
N LYS A 137 5.02 -10.87 -15.42
CA LYS A 137 6.22 -10.60 -16.20
C LYS A 137 6.85 -9.25 -15.85
N ASN A 138 6.03 -8.25 -15.52
CA ASN A 138 6.50 -6.94 -15.11
C ASN A 138 7.21 -7.02 -13.76
N PHE A 139 6.63 -7.70 -12.77
CA PHE A 139 7.28 -7.92 -11.47
C PHE A 139 8.53 -8.79 -11.59
N GLN A 140 8.50 -9.84 -12.40
CA GLN A 140 9.66 -10.70 -12.65
C GLN A 140 10.82 -9.91 -13.29
N SER A 141 10.52 -8.94 -14.16
CA SER A 141 11.56 -8.09 -14.77
C SER A 141 12.22 -7.11 -13.78
N LEU A 142 11.52 -6.76 -12.69
CA LEU A 142 12.02 -5.87 -11.65
C LEU A 142 12.73 -6.61 -10.52
N LYS A 143 12.58 -7.93 -10.43
CA LYS A 143 13.01 -8.67 -9.25
C LYS A 143 14.53 -8.75 -9.14
N LYS A 144 15.02 -8.61 -7.92
CA LYS A 144 16.31 -9.11 -7.48
C LYS A 144 16.19 -10.57 -7.07
N ILE A 145 17.29 -11.30 -7.18
CA ILE A 145 17.39 -12.68 -6.72
C ILE A 145 17.84 -12.64 -5.26
N ALA A 146 17.00 -13.16 -4.35
CA ALA A 146 17.36 -13.26 -2.94
C ALA A 146 18.39 -14.38 -2.70
N ASN A 147 19.13 -14.26 -1.60
CA ASN A 147 20.03 -15.29 -1.09
C ASN A 147 19.66 -15.64 0.36
N GLU A 148 20.21 -16.74 0.86
CA GLU A 148 19.91 -17.29 2.19
C GLU A 148 20.18 -16.31 3.35
N ASN A 149 21.03 -15.30 3.17
CA ASN A 149 21.30 -14.28 4.19
C ASN A 149 20.10 -13.36 4.46
N MET A 150 19.01 -13.51 3.71
CA MET A 150 17.75 -12.82 3.91
C MET A 150 16.89 -13.48 5.00
N HIS A 151 17.19 -14.72 5.39
CA HIS A 151 16.40 -15.45 6.38
C HIS A 151 16.28 -14.67 7.70
N ASN A 152 15.08 -14.69 8.28
CA ASN A 152 14.70 -14.02 9.52
C ASN A 152 14.76 -12.48 9.51
N LYS A 153 15.00 -11.85 8.36
CA LYS A 153 14.89 -10.39 8.23
C LYS A 153 13.45 -9.95 8.10
N ASP A 154 13.15 -8.84 8.74
CA ASP A 154 11.86 -8.17 8.59
C ASP A 154 11.89 -7.37 7.29
N ILE A 155 10.80 -7.47 6.54
CA ILE A 155 10.66 -6.91 5.20
C ILE A 155 9.23 -6.36 5.03
N SER A 156 9.11 -5.33 4.21
CA SER A 156 7.83 -4.78 3.81
C SER A 156 7.70 -4.80 2.29
N GLY A 157 6.46 -4.82 1.81
CA GLY A 157 6.20 -4.84 0.38
C GLY A 157 4.73 -4.72 0.01
N THR A 158 4.51 -4.46 -1.27
CA THR A 158 3.17 -4.25 -1.83
C THR A 158 2.66 -5.52 -2.50
N VAL A 159 1.47 -5.95 -2.09
CA VAL A 159 0.76 -7.10 -2.64
C VAL A 159 0.35 -6.81 -4.08
N TYR A 160 0.74 -7.66 -5.02
CA TYR A 160 0.37 -7.51 -6.43
C TYR A 160 -0.46 -8.67 -6.98
N ARG A 161 -0.48 -9.81 -6.29
CA ARG A 161 -1.33 -10.95 -6.65
C ARG A 161 -1.86 -11.64 -5.41
N PRO A 162 -3.04 -11.23 -4.92
CA PRO A 162 -3.74 -11.98 -3.89
C PRO A 162 -4.44 -13.20 -4.51
N LYS A 163 -4.14 -14.40 -4.02
CA LYS A 163 -4.88 -15.63 -4.34
C LYS A 163 -5.13 -16.45 -3.07
N ILE A 164 -6.14 -17.31 -3.13
CA ILE A 164 -6.49 -18.23 -2.03
C ILE A 164 -5.32 -19.18 -1.73
N VAL A 165 -4.64 -19.67 -2.78
CA VAL A 165 -3.50 -20.59 -2.67
C VAL A 165 -2.20 -19.92 -2.19
N GLY A 166 -2.19 -18.60 -2.04
CA GLY A 166 -1.03 -17.83 -1.59
C GLY A 166 -0.97 -16.45 -2.22
N THR A 167 -0.21 -15.55 -1.60
CA THR A 167 -0.14 -14.15 -2.03
C THR A 167 1.26 -13.77 -2.44
N TYR A 168 1.38 -13.12 -3.60
CA TYR A 168 2.63 -12.53 -4.01
C TYR A 168 2.67 -11.03 -3.73
N LEU A 169 3.83 -10.59 -3.28
CA LEU A 169 4.16 -9.19 -3.03
C LEU A 169 5.53 -8.86 -3.63
N LEU A 170 5.72 -7.60 -3.99
CA LEU A 170 7.04 -7.05 -4.32
C LEU A 170 7.53 -6.28 -3.10
N THR A 171 8.69 -6.66 -2.55
CA THR A 171 9.27 -5.96 -1.40
C THR A 171 9.75 -4.57 -1.80
N ASP A 172 9.89 -3.68 -0.83
CA ASP A 172 10.44 -2.33 -1.07
C ASP A 172 11.87 -2.38 -1.64
N ASP A 173 12.63 -3.43 -1.32
CA ASP A 173 13.97 -3.71 -1.88
C ASP A 173 13.97 -4.47 -3.23
N TYR A 174 12.80 -4.64 -3.85
CA TYR A 174 12.61 -5.31 -5.15
C TYR A 174 12.85 -6.83 -5.17
N TYR A 175 12.57 -7.55 -4.09
CA TYR A 175 12.46 -9.01 -4.11
C TYR A 175 11.01 -9.43 -4.32
N ILE A 176 10.79 -10.58 -4.97
CA ILE A 176 9.47 -11.20 -4.99
C ILE A 176 9.29 -12.01 -3.72
N GLY A 177 8.20 -11.75 -3.04
CA GLY A 177 7.76 -12.43 -1.84
C GLY A 177 6.54 -13.30 -2.10
N PHE A 178 6.47 -14.43 -1.39
CA PHE A 178 5.33 -15.34 -1.36
C PHE A 178 4.90 -15.59 0.08
N VAL A 179 3.62 -15.34 0.35
CA VAL A 179 2.97 -15.62 1.65
C VAL A 179 2.05 -16.83 1.47
N HIS A 180 2.41 -17.94 2.11
CA HIS A 180 1.56 -19.12 2.16
C HIS A 180 0.32 -18.86 3.03
N PRO A 181 -0.85 -19.46 2.77
CA PRO A 181 -2.05 -19.25 3.60
C PRO A 181 -1.86 -19.57 5.08
N SER A 182 -1.00 -20.53 5.44
CA SER A 182 -0.66 -20.84 6.84
C SER A 182 0.15 -19.76 7.54
N GLU A 183 0.70 -18.79 6.80
CA GLU A 183 1.64 -17.78 7.28
C GLU A 183 1.01 -16.37 7.35
N ARG A 184 -0.33 -16.32 7.35
CA ARG A 184 -1.14 -15.11 7.49
C ARG A 184 -2.39 -15.40 8.33
N TYR A 185 -2.96 -14.38 8.95
CA TYR A 185 -4.27 -14.49 9.61
C TYR A 185 -5.42 -14.00 8.72
N MET A 186 -5.17 -12.96 7.95
CA MET A 186 -6.10 -12.37 7.00
C MET A 186 -5.48 -12.38 5.62
N GLU A 187 -6.31 -12.44 4.59
CA GLU A 187 -5.86 -12.37 3.20
C GLU A 187 -5.47 -10.93 2.86
N PRO A 188 -4.21 -10.66 2.47
CA PRO A 188 -3.84 -9.33 2.03
C PRO A 188 -4.56 -8.99 0.73
N ARG A 189 -5.07 -7.78 0.65
CA ARG A 189 -5.77 -7.28 -0.54
C ARG A 189 -4.80 -6.77 -1.60
N LEU A 190 -5.26 -6.62 -2.83
CA LEU A 190 -4.45 -6.08 -3.91
C LEU A 190 -3.98 -4.65 -3.55
N GLY A 191 -2.69 -4.38 -3.73
CA GLY A 191 -2.07 -3.07 -3.48
C GLY A 191 -1.76 -2.78 -2.01
N GLU A 192 -2.13 -3.66 -1.08
CA GLU A 192 -1.84 -3.49 0.33
C GLU A 192 -0.33 -3.54 0.58
N HIS A 193 0.17 -2.58 1.35
CA HIS A 193 1.54 -2.63 1.88
C HIS A 193 1.52 -3.40 3.19
N VAL A 194 2.24 -4.52 3.21
CA VAL A 194 2.31 -5.43 4.36
C VAL A 194 3.73 -5.54 4.86
N SER A 195 3.87 -5.78 6.16
CA SER A 195 5.14 -6.08 6.81
C SER A 195 5.14 -7.52 7.31
N GLY A 196 6.26 -8.19 7.17
CA GLY A 196 6.43 -9.58 7.60
C GLY A 196 7.90 -9.93 7.71
N ARG A 197 8.16 -11.24 7.76
CA ARG A 197 9.51 -11.77 7.97
C ARG A 197 9.81 -12.89 6.98
N VAL A 198 11.04 -12.91 6.48
CA VAL A 198 11.54 -14.00 5.65
C VAL A 198 11.69 -15.28 6.49
N ILE A 199 10.99 -16.33 6.11
CA ILE A 199 11.05 -17.67 6.73
C ILE A 199 11.79 -18.71 5.88
N GLY A 200 12.19 -18.33 4.67
CA GLY A 200 13.00 -19.15 3.79
C GLY A 200 13.18 -18.49 2.43
N VAL A 201 14.14 -18.99 1.66
CA VAL A 201 14.40 -18.56 0.29
C VAL A 201 14.24 -19.77 -0.62
N ARG A 202 13.45 -19.61 -1.69
CA ARG A 202 13.26 -20.67 -2.70
C ARG A 202 14.46 -20.70 -3.66
N PRO A 203 14.69 -21.83 -4.37
CA PRO A 203 15.77 -21.93 -5.36
C PRO A 203 15.70 -20.89 -6.50
N ASP A 204 14.51 -20.37 -6.81
CA ASP A 204 14.28 -19.32 -7.80
C ASP A 204 14.46 -17.89 -7.25
N GLY A 205 14.95 -17.77 -6.01
CA GLY A 205 15.20 -16.50 -5.33
C GLY A 205 13.95 -15.81 -4.77
N VAL A 206 12.79 -16.47 -4.79
CA VAL A 206 11.56 -15.95 -4.17
C VAL A 206 11.62 -16.13 -2.66
N LEU A 207 11.31 -15.06 -1.92
CA LEU A 207 11.26 -15.07 -0.46
C LEU A 207 9.95 -15.71 0.02
N ASN A 208 10.03 -16.74 0.86
CA ASN A 208 8.87 -17.18 1.63
C ASN A 208 8.73 -16.27 2.84
N ILE A 209 7.55 -15.69 3.03
CA ILE A 209 7.30 -14.64 4.03
C ILE A 209 6.17 -15.07 4.96
N SER A 210 6.38 -14.79 6.24
CA SER A 210 5.33 -14.84 7.26
C SER A 210 4.88 -13.44 7.65
N LEU A 211 3.56 -13.22 7.58
CA LEU A 211 2.89 -12.03 8.10
C LEU A 211 2.42 -12.23 9.54
N LYS A 212 2.64 -13.44 10.10
CA LYS A 212 2.36 -13.70 11.50
C LYS A 212 3.46 -13.09 12.37
N PRO A 213 3.12 -12.60 13.58
CA PRO A 213 4.12 -12.20 14.55
C PRO A 213 4.99 -13.41 14.89
N ARG A 214 6.22 -13.15 15.35
CA ARG A 214 7.09 -14.23 15.82
C ARG A 214 6.42 -14.96 17.00
N ALA A 215 6.71 -16.23 17.22
CA ALA A 215 6.08 -16.99 18.30
C ALA A 215 6.30 -16.36 19.70
N TYR A 216 7.38 -15.60 19.89
CA TYR A 216 7.62 -14.82 21.11
C TYR A 216 6.93 -13.44 21.11
N GLU A 217 6.44 -12.97 19.97
CA GLU A 217 5.63 -11.75 19.79
C GLU A 217 4.12 -12.06 19.79
N ALA A 218 3.71 -13.31 19.57
CA ALA A 218 2.34 -13.73 19.77
C ALA A 218 1.99 -13.64 21.26
N ILE A 219 0.93 -12.91 21.61
CA ILE A 219 0.46 -12.79 22.99
C ILE A 219 -0.29 -14.09 23.35
N PRO A 220 0.16 -14.90 24.33
CA PRO A 220 -0.59 -16.07 24.80
C PRO A 220 -1.96 -15.66 25.34
N ASP A 221 -2.95 -16.55 25.31
CA ASP A 221 -4.34 -16.25 25.74
C ASP A 221 -4.41 -15.63 27.14
N ASP A 222 -3.65 -16.17 28.10
CA ASP A 222 -3.54 -15.62 29.47
C ASP A 222 -3.05 -14.15 29.47
N ALA A 223 -2.10 -13.81 28.58
CA ALA A 223 -1.57 -12.46 28.43
C ALA A 223 -2.53 -11.54 27.67
N ALA A 224 -3.23 -12.07 26.66
CA ALA A 224 -4.21 -11.31 25.90
C ALA A 224 -5.41 -10.92 26.79
N MET A 225 -5.87 -11.85 27.64
CA MET A 225 -6.90 -11.60 28.65
C MET A 225 -6.47 -10.50 29.64
N ILE A 226 -5.25 -10.59 30.20
CA ILE A 226 -4.74 -9.57 31.14
C ILE A 226 -4.61 -8.20 30.46
N TYR A 227 -4.11 -8.17 29.22
CA TYR A 227 -3.97 -6.93 28.46
C TYR A 227 -5.32 -6.29 28.11
N ALA A 228 -6.33 -7.10 27.75
CA ALA A 228 -7.69 -6.63 27.54
C ALA A 228 -8.32 -6.09 28.83
N TYR A 229 -8.10 -6.77 29.96
CA TYR A 229 -8.55 -6.30 31.28
C TYR A 229 -7.94 -4.93 31.63
N LEU A 230 -6.64 -4.75 31.44
CA LEU A 230 -5.95 -3.46 31.61
C LEU A 230 -6.54 -2.36 30.73
N LYS A 231 -6.77 -2.64 29.45
CA LYS A 231 -7.29 -1.68 28.46
C LYS A 231 -8.68 -1.14 28.83
N GLN A 232 -9.49 -1.93 29.52
CA GLN A 232 -10.84 -1.55 29.96
C GLN A 232 -10.87 -0.75 31.27
N ARG A 233 -9.75 -0.67 32.01
CA ARG A 233 -9.72 0.09 33.27
C ARG A 233 -9.47 1.58 33.02
N PRO A 234 -10.07 2.46 33.83
CA PRO A 234 -9.69 3.87 33.88
C PRO A 234 -8.19 4.02 34.14
N GLY A 235 -7.52 4.87 33.38
CA GLY A 235 -6.06 5.07 33.47
C GLY A 235 -5.21 3.94 32.88
N GLN A 236 -5.83 2.89 32.31
CA GLN A 236 -5.14 1.73 31.72
C GLN A 236 -4.13 1.07 32.68
N GLU A 237 -4.46 1.09 33.97
CA GLU A 237 -3.64 0.56 35.05
C GLU A 237 -4.44 -0.35 35.99
N MET A 238 -3.74 -1.26 36.67
CA MET A 238 -4.33 -2.12 37.68
C MET A 238 -3.39 -2.33 38.88
N PRO A 239 -3.94 -2.50 40.10
CA PRO A 239 -3.17 -2.76 41.31
C PRO A 239 -2.79 -4.24 41.46
N TYR A 240 -2.51 -4.91 40.34
CA TYR A 240 -2.11 -6.32 40.32
C TYR A 240 -0.75 -6.44 39.65
N THR A 241 0.21 -7.06 40.35
CA THR A 241 1.60 -7.20 39.89
C THR A 241 2.09 -8.63 40.09
N ASN A 242 3.34 -8.89 39.73
CA ASN A 242 3.99 -10.18 40.00
C ASN A 242 4.04 -10.55 41.51
N LYS A 243 3.78 -9.59 42.41
CA LYS A 243 3.71 -9.77 43.87
C LYS A 243 2.32 -10.13 44.38
N THR A 244 1.25 -9.94 43.60
CA THR A 244 -0.14 -10.19 44.03
C THR A 244 -0.33 -11.60 44.60
N PRO A 245 -1.09 -11.77 45.70
CA PRO A 245 -1.39 -13.08 46.28
C PRO A 245 -2.03 -14.05 45.28
N PRO A 246 -1.75 -15.37 45.36
CA PRO A 246 -2.32 -16.36 44.46
C PRO A 246 -3.86 -16.39 44.45
N GLU A 247 -4.49 -16.23 45.61
CA GLU A 247 -5.95 -16.27 45.75
C GLU A 247 -6.62 -15.11 44.99
N ASP A 248 -6.10 -13.88 45.14
CA ASP A 248 -6.60 -12.71 44.43
C ASP A 248 -6.46 -12.85 42.91
N ILE A 249 -5.32 -13.40 42.44
CA ILE A 249 -5.08 -13.67 41.02
C ILE A 249 -6.10 -14.70 40.49
N LYS A 250 -6.31 -15.78 41.24
CA LYS A 250 -7.22 -16.85 40.85
C LYS A 250 -8.67 -16.38 40.83
N GLN A 251 -9.08 -15.58 41.81
CA GLN A 251 -10.44 -15.04 41.90
C GLN A 251 -10.75 -14.10 40.73
N LEU A 252 -9.79 -13.27 40.33
CA LEU A 252 -10.02 -12.24 39.31
C LEU A 252 -9.75 -12.71 37.88
N PHE A 253 -8.66 -13.45 37.66
CA PHE A 253 -8.20 -13.86 36.34
C PHE A 253 -8.44 -15.33 36.03
N GLY A 254 -8.86 -16.15 37.02
CA GLY A 254 -9.13 -17.57 36.81
C GLY A 254 -7.88 -18.42 36.52
N ILE A 255 -6.68 -17.87 36.66
CA ILE A 255 -5.40 -18.53 36.34
C ILE A 255 -4.49 -18.64 37.56
N SER A 256 -3.49 -19.54 37.50
CA SER A 256 -2.50 -19.66 38.57
C SER A 256 -1.55 -18.45 38.63
N LYS A 257 -0.94 -18.20 39.80
CA LYS A 257 0.11 -17.18 39.96
C LYS A 257 1.31 -17.39 39.01
N ALA A 258 1.62 -18.64 38.67
CA ALA A 258 2.69 -18.96 37.71
C ALA A 258 2.31 -18.53 36.28
N GLN A 259 1.09 -18.79 35.85
CA GLN A 259 0.56 -18.33 34.56
C GLN A 259 0.49 -16.80 34.50
N PHE A 260 -0.02 -16.16 35.55
CA PHE A 260 -0.09 -14.71 35.65
C PHE A 260 1.29 -14.04 35.54
N LYS A 261 2.29 -14.55 36.26
CA LYS A 261 3.68 -14.05 36.16
C LYS A 261 4.27 -14.24 34.76
N ARG A 262 4.00 -15.37 34.11
CA ARG A 262 4.45 -15.64 32.74
C ARG A 262 3.83 -14.67 31.74
N ALA A 263 2.52 -14.45 31.86
CA ALA A 263 1.76 -13.55 31.01
C ALA A 263 2.22 -12.09 31.16
N LEU A 264 2.39 -11.61 32.40
CA LEU A 264 2.98 -10.28 32.66
C LEU A 264 4.41 -10.16 32.12
N GLY A 265 5.24 -11.20 32.32
CA GLY A 265 6.60 -11.23 31.79
C GLY A 265 6.65 -11.14 30.27
N HIS A 266 5.68 -11.76 29.60
CA HIS A 266 5.53 -11.71 28.15
C HIS A 266 5.16 -10.29 27.67
N LEU A 267 4.14 -9.69 28.28
CA LEU A 267 3.69 -8.33 27.95
C LEU A 267 4.78 -7.27 28.22
N MET A 268 5.55 -7.42 29.30
CA MET A 268 6.68 -6.53 29.60
C MET A 268 7.80 -6.67 28.56
N LYS A 269 8.14 -7.90 28.13
CA LYS A 269 9.14 -8.14 27.07
C LYS A 269 8.73 -7.56 25.73
N GLN A 270 7.44 -7.48 25.45
CA GLN A 270 6.89 -6.85 24.26
C GLN A 270 6.75 -5.33 24.39
N GLY A 271 7.12 -4.73 25.52
CA GLY A 271 6.99 -3.30 25.76
C GLY A 271 5.54 -2.82 25.87
N LEU A 272 4.57 -3.72 26.10
CA LEU A 272 3.14 -3.38 26.15
C LEU A 272 2.70 -2.87 27.52
N ILE A 273 3.39 -3.30 28.59
CA ILE A 273 3.11 -2.92 29.97
C ILE A 273 4.39 -2.66 30.75
N VAL A 274 4.29 -1.87 31.81
CA VAL A 274 5.34 -1.62 32.81
C VAL A 274 4.80 -1.87 34.22
N GLN A 275 5.68 -2.24 35.15
CA GLN A 275 5.33 -2.36 36.57
C GLN A 275 6.09 -1.31 37.39
N GLU A 276 5.35 -0.34 37.93
CA GLU A 276 5.89 0.78 38.71
C GLU A 276 5.01 0.99 39.94
N GLU A 277 5.63 1.24 41.09
CA GLU A 277 4.92 1.60 42.34
C GLU A 277 3.80 0.63 42.77
N GLY A 278 3.92 -0.66 42.42
CA GLY A 278 2.89 -1.66 42.75
C GLY A 278 1.69 -1.69 41.80
N LEU A 279 1.74 -0.92 40.72
CA LEU A 279 0.78 -0.91 39.63
C LEU A 279 1.37 -1.61 38.40
N THR A 280 0.52 -2.28 37.63
CA THR A 280 0.82 -2.63 36.24
C THR A 280 0.09 -1.63 35.35
N LYS A 281 0.83 -0.93 34.48
CA LYS A 281 0.29 0.09 33.58
C LYS A 281 0.59 -0.26 32.13
N MET A 282 -0.29 0.12 31.21
CA MET A 282 0.03 0.06 29.78
C MET A 282 1.10 1.10 29.43
N VAL A 283 2.04 0.73 28.58
CA VAL A 283 2.98 1.69 27.98
C VAL A 283 2.21 2.47 26.92
N GLN A 284 2.05 3.78 27.09
CA GLN A 284 1.49 4.62 26.05
C GLN A 284 2.56 4.84 24.98
N ASN A 285 2.39 4.24 23.81
CA ASN A 285 3.11 4.71 22.63
C ASN A 285 2.59 6.11 22.32
N SER A 286 3.43 7.13 22.55
CA SER A 286 3.23 8.42 21.91
C SER A 286 3.24 8.18 20.39
N ASN A 287 2.09 8.34 19.76
CA ASN A 287 2.01 8.47 18.31
C ASN A 287 2.76 9.74 17.86
#